data_AF-A0A0M3IET1-F1
#
_entry.id   AF-A0A0M3IET1-F1
#
_cell.length_a   1.000
_cell.length_b   1.000
_cell.length_c   1.000
_cell.angle_alpha   90.00
_cell.angle_beta   90.00
_cell.angle_gamma   90.00
#
_symmetry.space_group_name_H-M   'P 1'
#
loop_
_entity.id
_entity.type
_entity.pdbx_description
1 polymer ?
#
loop_
_entity_poly.entity_id
_entity_poly.type
_entity_poly.pdbx_seq_one_letter_code
_entity_poly.pdbx_strand_id
1 'polypeptide(L)'
;MHFARIANKDSLAPPVNQAIHSLFDHIFLHKYLKTAAFDGVLGMAWDSISVDSIAQPMDQVFKNPRCKEKLFAFWLNTDESSPNGGELTLCGIDNTRYTGHIVWVPLIAEGYWQIQVDAIRVGRIHVSGPVAAIVDTGTSLIVGPTKGVNKDIMSAVFEIKIMRAMDATQLDDQFMVDCSTIDSLPSIIFTLDGKDFTLTPFDYLFEFNDGGCVVGVQTGDVSPPMGTFWILGDVFIGKYYSIFDHSNKRVGFADAV
;
A
#
# COMPACT_ATOMS: atom_id res chain seq x y z
N MET A 1 -2.63 6.75 -5.09
CA MET A 1 -2.55 6.75 -6.56
C MET A 1 -2.13 5.31 -6.86
N HIS A 2 -3.02 4.41 -7.29
CA HIS A 2 -2.66 2.97 -7.33
C HIS A 2 -1.75 2.69 -8.50
N PHE A 3 -0.63 2.05 -8.22
CA PHE A 3 0.41 1.80 -9.20
C PHE A 3 0.73 0.32 -9.30
N ALA A 4 0.78 -0.22 -10.51
CA ALA A 4 1.65 -1.36 -10.79
C ALA A 4 3.00 -0.81 -11.27
N ARG A 5 4.09 -1.22 -10.63
CA ARG A 5 5.46 -0.87 -11.03
C ARG A 5 5.84 -1.72 -12.25
N ILE A 6 6.17 -1.10 -13.39
CA ILE A 6 6.53 -1.81 -14.63
C ILE A 6 8.06 -1.89 -14.75
N ALA A 7 8.60 -3.09 -14.91
CA ALA A 7 10.05 -3.34 -15.07
C ALA A 7 10.43 -3.73 -16.51
N ASN A 8 11.33 -2.98 -17.14
CA ASN A 8 12.22 -3.28 -18.28
C ASN A 8 13.11 -2.06 -18.73
N LYS A 9 14.17 -1.74 -17.97
CA LYS A 9 15.02 -0.54 -18.20
C LYS A 9 15.77 -0.50 -19.52
N ASP A 10 15.88 -1.63 -20.20
CA ASP A 10 16.75 -1.80 -21.36
C ASP A 10 16.01 -1.75 -22.71
N SER A 11 14.69 -1.46 -22.76
CA SER A 11 13.91 -1.65 -24.00
C SER A 11 13.10 -0.46 -24.55
N LEU A 12 13.19 0.76 -24.01
CA LEU A 12 12.37 1.89 -24.50
C LEU A 12 13.18 3.01 -25.17
N ALA A 13 12.70 3.46 -26.33
CA ALA A 13 13.35 4.45 -27.18
C ALA A 13 13.34 5.86 -26.54
N PRO A 14 14.38 6.70 -26.80
CA PRO A 14 14.59 8.01 -26.17
C PRO A 14 13.39 9.00 -26.11
N PRO A 15 12.46 9.06 -27.09
CA PRO A 15 11.40 10.06 -27.09
C PRO A 15 10.28 9.80 -26.06
N VAL A 16 10.11 8.57 -25.61
CA VAL A 16 9.06 8.18 -24.63
C VAL A 16 9.38 8.73 -23.23
N ASN A 17 10.67 8.88 -22.93
CA ASN A 17 11.16 9.39 -21.65
C ASN A 17 10.70 10.83 -21.39
N GLN A 18 10.63 11.68 -22.42
CA GLN A 18 10.30 13.10 -22.26
C GLN A 18 8.82 13.38 -21.94
N ALA A 19 7.90 12.53 -22.42
CA ALA A 19 6.46 12.70 -22.13
C ALA A 19 6.09 12.24 -20.71
N ILE A 20 6.80 11.25 -20.16
CA ILE A 20 6.65 10.80 -18.77
C ILE A 20 7.09 11.92 -17.81
N HIS A 21 8.12 12.71 -18.17
CA HIS A 21 8.65 13.76 -17.31
C HIS A 21 7.68 14.93 -17.02
N SER A 22 6.69 15.23 -17.88
CA SER A 22 5.79 16.37 -17.65
C SER A 22 4.50 16.05 -16.89
N LEU A 23 4.24 14.77 -16.58
CA LEU A 23 2.99 14.33 -15.93
C LEU A 23 3.09 14.18 -14.40
N PHE A 24 4.28 14.33 -13.81
CA PHE A 24 4.55 13.96 -12.40
C PHE A 24 5.08 15.10 -11.51
N ASP A 25 4.58 16.32 -11.69
CA ASP A 25 4.95 17.49 -10.88
C ASP A 25 4.26 17.58 -9.50
N HIS A 26 4.19 16.45 -8.78
CA HIS A 26 3.92 16.45 -7.34
C HIS A 26 5.00 15.65 -6.60
N ILE A 27 6.04 16.39 -6.20
CA ILE A 27 7.03 16.30 -5.09
C ILE A 27 7.50 14.94 -4.55
N PHE A 28 6.78 13.83 -4.66
CA PHE A 28 7.21 12.52 -4.15
C PHE A 28 7.78 11.57 -5.22
N LEU A 29 7.39 11.63 -6.50
CA LEU A 29 7.79 10.61 -7.49
C LEU A 29 9.09 10.92 -8.25
N HIS A 30 9.40 12.20 -8.53
CA HIS A 30 10.50 12.54 -9.44
C HIS A 30 11.91 12.23 -8.88
N LYS A 31 12.10 12.26 -7.56
CA LYS A 31 13.39 11.87 -6.92
C LYS A 31 13.56 10.35 -6.91
N TYR A 32 12.46 9.60 -6.72
CA TYR A 32 12.48 8.14 -6.60
C TYR A 32 12.61 7.41 -7.94
N LEU A 33 12.00 7.89 -9.02
CA LEU A 33 12.09 7.23 -10.34
C LEU A 33 13.51 7.13 -10.90
N LYS A 34 14.44 8.01 -10.48
CA LYS A 34 15.83 7.98 -10.95
C LYS A 34 16.66 6.84 -10.36
N THR A 35 16.29 6.37 -9.17
CA THR A 35 16.97 5.26 -8.46
C THR A 35 16.09 4.01 -8.35
N ALA A 36 14.85 4.08 -8.88
CA ALA A 36 13.92 2.97 -8.90
C ALA A 36 14.42 1.82 -9.80
N ALA A 37 14.10 0.59 -9.39
CA ALA A 37 14.35 -0.62 -10.17
C ALA A 37 13.29 -0.88 -11.26
N PHE A 38 12.39 0.08 -11.49
CA PHE A 38 11.29 0.02 -12.45
C PHE A 38 11.28 1.29 -13.32
N ASP A 39 10.73 1.21 -14.54
CA ASP A 39 10.82 2.31 -15.51
C ASP A 39 9.64 3.25 -15.46
N GLY A 40 8.52 2.74 -14.98
CA GLY A 40 7.27 3.44 -15.07
C GLY A 40 6.21 2.87 -14.16
N VAL A 41 5.08 3.54 -14.24
CA VAL A 41 3.97 3.41 -13.33
C VAL A 41 2.71 3.24 -14.15
N LEU A 42 2.00 2.12 -13.94
CA LEU A 42 0.68 1.90 -14.51
C LEU A 42 -0.38 2.30 -13.46
N GLY A 43 -1.09 3.39 -13.70
CA GLY A 43 -2.22 3.79 -12.87
C GLY A 43 -3.37 2.77 -12.95
N MET A 44 -3.86 2.31 -11.81
CA MET A 44 -4.98 1.34 -11.70
C MET A 44 -6.13 1.84 -10.81
N ALA A 45 -6.18 3.16 -10.57
CA ALA A 45 -7.27 3.84 -9.87
C ALA A 45 -8.34 4.34 -10.86
N TRP A 46 -9.29 5.15 -10.38
CA TRP A 46 -10.40 5.66 -11.17
C TRP A 46 -10.00 6.85 -12.06
N ASP A 47 -10.69 7.01 -13.19
CA ASP A 47 -10.49 8.13 -14.14
C ASP A 47 -10.61 9.52 -13.51
N SER A 48 -11.39 9.65 -12.44
CA SER A 48 -11.68 10.92 -11.75
C SER A 48 -10.43 11.61 -11.18
N ILE A 49 -9.35 10.86 -10.93
CA ILE A 49 -8.08 11.38 -10.43
C ILE A 49 -6.96 11.33 -11.49
N SER A 50 -7.30 11.02 -12.74
CA SER A 50 -6.32 11.08 -13.82
C SER A 50 -5.91 12.52 -14.08
N VAL A 51 -4.60 12.74 -14.13
CA VAL A 51 -4.05 13.96 -14.73
C VAL A 51 -4.50 14.04 -16.19
N ASP A 52 -4.82 15.25 -16.63
CA ASP A 52 -5.33 15.55 -17.98
C ASP A 52 -6.58 14.78 -18.42
N SER A 53 -7.31 14.18 -17.46
CA SER A 53 -8.53 13.40 -17.73
C SER A 53 -8.31 12.26 -18.75
N ILE A 54 -7.13 11.67 -18.74
CA ILE A 54 -6.78 10.53 -19.60
C ILE A 54 -7.44 9.26 -19.05
N ALA A 55 -8.14 8.52 -19.93
CA ALA A 55 -8.75 7.24 -19.56
C ALA A 55 -7.70 6.27 -19.01
N GLN A 56 -7.95 5.70 -17.84
CA GLN A 56 -7.02 4.82 -17.16
C GLN A 56 -6.90 3.45 -17.87
N PRO A 57 -5.75 2.77 -17.78
CA PRO A 57 -5.51 1.47 -18.41
C PRO A 57 -6.59 0.42 -18.11
N MET A 58 -7.08 0.37 -16.87
CA MET A 58 -8.05 -0.65 -16.45
C MET A 58 -9.40 -0.50 -17.16
N ASP A 59 -9.83 0.72 -17.48
CA ASP A 59 -11.04 0.95 -18.27
C ASP A 59 -10.94 0.30 -19.65
N GLN A 60 -9.76 0.32 -20.26
CA GLN A 60 -9.53 -0.32 -21.56
C GLN A 60 -9.46 -1.84 -21.43
N VAL A 61 -8.81 -2.34 -20.38
CA VAL A 61 -8.77 -3.79 -20.08
C VAL A 61 -10.20 -4.33 -19.89
N PHE A 62 -11.03 -3.63 -19.13
CA PHE A 62 -12.41 -4.03 -18.82
C PHE A 62 -13.38 -3.88 -19.99
N LYS A 63 -13.05 -3.11 -21.02
CA LYS A 63 -13.81 -3.04 -22.29
C LYS A 63 -13.55 -4.26 -23.18
N ASN A 64 -12.48 -5.01 -22.96
CA ASN A 64 -12.19 -6.20 -23.74
C ASN A 64 -13.24 -7.30 -23.46
N PRO A 65 -13.94 -7.85 -24.46
CA PRO A 65 -14.96 -8.88 -24.25
C PRO A 65 -14.42 -10.19 -23.66
N ARG A 66 -13.10 -10.40 -23.66
CA ARG A 66 -12.45 -11.54 -22.99
C ARG A 66 -12.34 -11.34 -21.48
N CYS A 67 -12.42 -10.10 -21.00
CA CYS A 67 -12.42 -9.76 -19.59
C CYS A 67 -13.82 -9.95 -19.02
N LYS A 68 -14.13 -11.16 -18.56
CA LYS A 68 -15.47 -11.51 -18.06
C LYS A 68 -15.76 -10.91 -16.70
N GLU A 69 -14.74 -10.85 -15.84
CA GLU A 69 -14.82 -10.27 -14.51
C GLU A 69 -14.04 -8.96 -14.53
N LYS A 70 -14.70 -7.83 -14.31
CA LYS A 70 -14.03 -6.52 -14.29
C LYS A 70 -13.46 -6.26 -12.91
N LEU A 71 -12.45 -7.05 -12.57
CA LEU A 71 -11.69 -6.96 -11.33
C LEU A 71 -10.24 -7.35 -11.62
N PHE A 72 -9.36 -7.00 -10.69
CA PHE A 72 -7.98 -7.46 -10.66
C PHE A 72 -7.58 -7.74 -9.23
N ALA A 73 -6.50 -8.50 -9.03
CA ALA A 73 -6.05 -8.86 -7.70
C ALA A 73 -4.53 -8.92 -7.61
N PHE A 74 -4.03 -8.68 -6.40
CA PHE A 74 -2.63 -8.71 -6.07
C PHE A 74 -2.35 -9.75 -4.99
N TRP A 75 -1.37 -10.60 -5.28
CA TRP A 75 -0.64 -11.38 -4.30
C TRP A 75 0.79 -10.84 -4.28
N LEU A 76 1.28 -10.38 -3.14
CA LEU A 76 2.66 -9.93 -3.00
C LEU A 76 3.38 -10.92 -2.09
N ASN A 77 4.49 -11.46 -2.57
CA ASN A 77 5.26 -12.39 -1.77
C ASN A 77 6.15 -11.62 -0.80
N THR A 78 6.03 -11.93 0.49
CA THR A 78 6.84 -11.33 1.55
C THR A 78 8.12 -12.11 1.83
N ASP A 79 8.31 -13.29 1.22
CA ASP A 79 9.57 -14.03 1.26
C ASP A 79 10.58 -13.42 0.27
N GLU A 80 11.50 -12.59 0.78
CA GLU A 80 12.55 -11.94 0.00
C GLU A 80 13.55 -12.94 -0.63
N SER A 81 13.60 -14.18 -0.14
CA SER A 81 14.46 -15.23 -0.72
C SER A 81 13.86 -15.89 -1.95
N SER A 82 12.54 -15.72 -2.16
CA SER A 82 11.84 -16.29 -3.30
C SER A 82 12.15 -15.53 -4.59
N PRO A 83 12.42 -16.23 -5.72
CA PRO A 83 12.55 -15.58 -7.02
C PRO A 83 11.22 -15.06 -7.57
N ASN A 84 10.09 -15.50 -7.01
CA ASN A 84 8.76 -14.98 -7.33
C ASN A 84 8.35 -13.95 -6.29
N GLY A 85 8.37 -12.67 -6.67
CA GLY A 85 8.03 -11.56 -5.78
C GLY A 85 6.53 -11.22 -5.69
N GLY A 86 5.69 -11.77 -6.57
CA GLY A 86 4.27 -11.47 -6.56
C GLY A 86 3.56 -11.76 -7.87
N GLU A 87 2.25 -11.54 -7.88
CA GLU A 87 1.36 -11.81 -9.00
C GLU A 87 0.26 -10.75 -9.09
N LEU A 88 0.05 -10.23 -10.29
CA LEU A 88 -1.11 -9.44 -10.66
C LEU A 88 -2.03 -10.30 -11.53
N THR A 89 -3.21 -10.63 -11.01
CA THR A 89 -4.27 -11.26 -11.79
C THR A 89 -5.15 -10.18 -12.41
N LEU A 90 -5.28 -10.17 -13.74
CA LEU A 90 -6.23 -9.31 -14.45
C LEU A 90 -7.46 -10.10 -14.87
N CYS A 91 -8.63 -9.48 -14.77
CA CYS A 91 -9.90 -10.03 -15.23
C CYS A 91 -10.36 -11.29 -14.49
N GLY A 92 -9.96 -11.45 -13.23
CA GLY A 92 -10.24 -12.61 -12.38
C GLY A 92 -9.40 -12.59 -11.11
N ILE A 93 -9.50 -13.67 -10.34
CA ILE A 93 -8.71 -13.92 -9.12
C ILE A 93 -8.02 -15.28 -9.22
N ASP A 94 -6.91 -15.46 -8.51
CA ASP A 94 -6.25 -16.76 -8.33
C ASP A 94 -6.58 -17.33 -6.94
N ASN A 95 -7.40 -18.38 -6.93
CA ASN A 95 -7.84 -19.05 -5.71
C ASN A 95 -6.74 -19.88 -5.02
N THR A 96 -5.56 -19.99 -5.63
CA THR A 96 -4.40 -20.66 -5.02
C THR A 96 -3.54 -19.71 -4.18
N ARG A 97 -3.79 -18.40 -4.25
CA ARG A 97 -2.99 -17.34 -3.58
C ARG A 97 -3.55 -16.88 -2.24
N TYR A 98 -4.69 -17.42 -1.82
CA TYR A 98 -5.32 -17.05 -0.56
C TYR A 98 -6.05 -18.23 0.08
N THR A 99 -6.34 -18.10 1.37
CA THR A 99 -7.17 -19.03 2.14
C THR A 99 -8.30 -18.30 2.83
N GLY A 100 -9.28 -19.06 3.33
CA GLY A 100 -10.43 -18.50 4.03
C GLY A 100 -11.45 -17.86 3.08
N HIS A 101 -12.27 -16.96 3.62
CA HIS A 101 -13.33 -16.28 2.89
C HIS A 101 -12.93 -14.84 2.60
N ILE A 102 -13.29 -14.36 1.40
CA ILE A 102 -13.08 -12.96 1.02
C ILE A 102 -14.05 -12.07 1.79
N VAL A 103 -13.50 -11.07 2.49
CA VAL A 103 -14.26 -9.98 3.11
C VAL A 103 -14.34 -8.84 2.12
N TRP A 104 -15.55 -8.41 1.78
CA TRP A 104 -15.79 -7.38 0.79
C TRP A 104 -16.14 -6.05 1.45
N VAL A 105 -15.33 -5.03 1.21
CA VAL A 105 -15.52 -3.68 1.77
C VAL A 105 -15.94 -2.73 0.66
N PRO A 106 -17.10 -2.07 0.74
CA PRO A 106 -17.55 -1.14 -0.29
C PRO A 106 -16.66 0.10 -0.34
N LEU A 107 -16.51 0.67 -1.54
CA LEU A 107 -15.84 1.96 -1.71
C LEU A 107 -16.71 3.09 -1.18
N ILE A 108 -16.07 4.09 -0.58
CA ILE A 108 -16.72 5.34 -0.13
C ILE A 108 -16.51 6.51 -1.10
N ALA A 109 -15.58 6.37 -2.05
CA ALA A 109 -15.34 7.33 -3.14
C ALA A 109 -14.69 6.63 -4.34
N GLU A 110 -15.01 7.09 -5.55
CA GLU A 110 -14.48 6.57 -6.83
C GLU A 110 -13.33 7.47 -7.32
N GLY A 111 -12.30 7.62 -6.48
CA GLY A 111 -11.05 8.33 -6.82
C GLY A 111 -9.86 7.40 -6.65
N TYR A 112 -9.46 7.22 -5.40
CA TYR A 112 -8.65 6.07 -5.00
C TYR A 112 -9.53 4.84 -4.75
N TRP A 113 -8.93 3.66 -4.54
CA TRP A 113 -9.64 2.54 -3.92
C TRP A 113 -9.81 2.81 -2.43
N GLN A 114 -10.70 3.76 -2.15
CA GLN A 114 -10.93 4.33 -0.84
C GLN A 114 -12.07 3.60 -0.14
N ILE A 115 -11.78 3.09 1.05
CA ILE A 115 -12.67 2.31 1.90
C ILE A 115 -12.85 2.99 3.26
N GLN A 116 -13.85 2.53 3.99
CA GLN A 116 -14.04 2.89 5.40
C GLN A 116 -13.40 1.82 6.30
N VAL A 117 -12.67 2.27 7.32
CA VAL A 117 -12.17 1.45 8.41
C VAL A 117 -13.02 1.72 9.65
N ASP A 118 -13.51 0.65 10.27
CA ASP A 118 -14.41 0.71 11.41
C ASP A 118 -13.68 0.99 12.72
N ALA A 119 -12.44 0.50 12.84
CA ALA A 119 -11.56 0.79 13.97
C ALA A 119 -10.10 0.47 13.65
N ILE A 120 -9.18 1.14 14.34
CA ILE A 120 -7.75 0.83 14.34
C ILE A 120 -7.31 0.62 15.79
N ARG A 121 -6.61 -0.47 16.07
CA ARG A 121 -6.12 -0.84 17.41
C ARG A 121 -4.64 -1.14 17.39
N VAL A 122 -3.90 -0.52 18.31
CA VAL A 122 -2.46 -0.77 18.51
C VAL A 122 -2.16 -0.77 19.99
N GLY A 123 -1.84 -1.96 20.54
CA GLY A 123 -1.63 -2.12 21.98
C GLY A 123 -2.83 -1.63 22.80
N ARG A 124 -2.65 -0.57 23.59
CA ARG A 124 -3.72 0.05 24.39
C ARG A 124 -4.52 1.12 23.66
N ILE A 125 -4.10 1.48 22.46
CA ILE A 125 -4.69 2.58 21.69
C ILE A 125 -5.80 2.05 20.82
N HIS A 126 -6.91 2.79 20.83
CA HIS A 126 -8.09 2.47 20.06
C HIS A 126 -8.59 3.74 19.36
N VAL A 127 -8.58 3.70 18.03
CA VAL A 127 -9.25 4.68 17.17
C VAL A 127 -10.55 4.06 16.72
N SER A 128 -11.65 4.60 17.19
CA SER A 128 -12.97 4.26 16.68
C SER A 128 -13.21 4.99 15.36
N GLY A 129 -13.68 4.27 14.35
CA GLY A 129 -14.08 4.81 13.06
C GLY A 129 -15.43 5.54 13.10
N PRO A 130 -15.93 5.94 11.92
CA PRO A 130 -15.37 5.66 10.60
C PRO A 130 -14.12 6.51 10.31
N VAL A 131 -13.03 5.87 9.86
CA VAL A 131 -11.85 6.56 9.29
C VAL A 131 -11.64 6.12 7.85
N ALA A 132 -11.28 7.06 6.98
CA ALA A 132 -11.00 6.76 5.58
C ALA A 132 -9.62 6.11 5.43
N ALA A 133 -9.53 5.09 4.57
CA ALA A 133 -8.27 4.52 4.12
C ALA A 133 -8.30 4.33 2.60
N ILE A 134 -7.14 4.41 1.97
CA ILE A 134 -6.92 3.88 0.63
C ILE A 134 -6.11 2.60 0.76
N VAL A 135 -6.46 1.56 0.03
CA VAL A 135 -5.48 0.51 -0.30
C VAL A 135 -4.49 1.13 -1.28
N ASP A 136 -3.22 0.77 -1.37
CA ASP A 136 -2.34 1.36 -2.40
C ASP A 136 -1.09 0.52 -2.67
N THR A 137 -1.09 -0.26 -3.76
CA THR A 137 0.09 -1.01 -4.26
C THR A 137 1.25 -0.12 -4.71
N GLY A 138 1.03 1.19 -4.79
CA GLY A 138 2.06 2.18 -5.06
C GLY A 138 2.89 2.55 -3.85
N THR A 139 2.44 2.22 -2.65
CA THR A 139 3.08 2.60 -1.38
C THR A 139 3.58 1.35 -0.66
N SER A 140 4.86 1.30 -0.31
CA SER A 140 5.41 0.13 0.39
C SER A 140 4.89 0.00 1.83
N LEU A 141 4.78 1.12 2.55
CA LEU A 141 4.50 1.16 3.99
C LEU A 141 3.03 1.40 4.30
N ILE A 142 2.64 1.16 5.56
CA ILE A 142 1.40 1.72 6.10
C ILE A 142 1.65 3.19 6.44
N VAL A 143 0.76 4.07 5.98
CA VAL A 143 0.87 5.51 6.26
C VAL A 143 -0.36 5.99 7.02
N GLY A 144 -0.13 6.52 8.22
CA GLY A 144 -1.16 7.19 9.01
C GLY A 144 -1.00 8.71 8.97
N PRO A 145 -2.09 9.51 9.07
CA PRO A 145 -1.99 10.96 9.18
C PRO A 145 -1.16 11.43 10.37
N THR A 146 -0.50 12.59 10.30
CA THR A 146 0.38 13.08 11.37
C THR A 146 -0.37 13.67 12.57
N LYS A 147 -1.60 14.18 12.36
CA LYS A 147 -2.42 14.86 13.36
C LYS A 147 -3.54 13.96 13.91
N GLY A 148 -3.98 14.25 15.14
CA GLY A 148 -5.04 13.51 15.83
C GLY A 148 -4.53 12.28 16.60
N VAL A 149 -5.39 11.28 16.79
CA VAL A 149 -5.09 10.04 17.55
C VAL A 149 -3.96 9.22 16.92
N ASN A 150 -3.59 9.52 15.68
CA ASN A 150 -2.50 8.87 14.98
C ASN A 150 -1.14 9.20 15.58
N LYS A 151 -0.97 10.38 16.22
CA LYS A 151 0.24 10.66 16.99
C LYS A 151 0.39 9.68 18.15
N ASP A 152 -0.72 9.30 18.80
CA ASP A 152 -0.69 8.34 19.90
C ASP A 152 -0.46 6.94 19.36
N ILE A 153 -1.14 6.51 18.28
CA ILE A 153 -0.86 5.21 17.62
C ILE A 153 0.64 5.09 17.30
N MET A 154 1.19 6.12 16.68
CA MET A 154 2.59 6.15 16.30
C MET A 154 3.47 6.21 17.53
N SER A 155 3.09 6.95 18.58
CA SER A 155 3.78 6.89 19.86
C SER A 155 3.72 5.49 20.47
N ALA A 156 2.64 4.72 20.37
CA ALA A 156 2.62 3.33 20.85
C ALA A 156 3.48 2.38 20.00
N VAL A 157 3.58 2.60 18.69
CA VAL A 157 4.52 1.87 17.82
C VAL A 157 5.97 2.27 18.14
N PHE A 158 6.22 3.54 18.44
CA PHE A 158 7.56 4.13 18.62
C PHE A 158 8.02 4.29 20.08
N GLU A 159 7.17 4.02 21.08
CA GLU A 159 7.51 4.11 22.51
C GLU A 159 8.56 3.06 22.92
N ILE A 160 8.77 2.05 22.07
CA ILE A 160 9.80 1.04 22.24
C ILE A 160 11.10 1.58 21.64
N LYS A 161 11.98 2.06 22.54
CA LYS A 161 13.40 2.43 22.34
C LYS A 161 13.83 2.47 20.87
N ILE A 162 13.40 3.51 20.15
CA ILE A 162 13.92 3.83 18.82
C ILE A 162 15.45 3.88 18.97
N MET A 163 16.14 2.99 18.27
CA MET A 163 17.56 3.20 18.00
C MET A 163 17.60 4.40 17.07
N ARG A 164 17.57 5.61 17.63
CA ARG A 164 17.96 6.80 16.87
C ARG A 164 19.43 6.62 16.55
N ALA A 165 19.69 6.07 15.38
CA ALA A 165 20.99 5.81 14.83
C ALA A 165 20.87 6.09 13.34
N MET A 166 21.79 6.73 12.64
CA MET A 166 23.07 7.36 12.92
C MET A 166 23.27 8.18 11.65
N ASP A 167 23.63 9.46 11.77
CA ASP A 167 23.87 10.39 10.66
C ASP A 167 22.70 10.56 9.66
N ALA A 168 22.06 11.73 9.68
CA ALA A 168 20.85 12.09 8.93
C ALA A 168 21.06 12.25 7.41
N THR A 169 21.93 11.43 6.80
CA THR A 169 22.33 11.54 5.40
C THR A 169 21.98 10.34 4.53
N GLN A 170 21.49 9.22 5.10
CA GLN A 170 21.29 7.98 4.31
C GLN A 170 19.90 7.33 4.36
N LEU A 171 19.07 7.60 5.38
CA LEU A 171 17.68 7.11 5.43
C LEU A 171 16.76 8.28 5.78
N ASP A 172 16.37 9.05 4.77
CA ASP A 172 15.36 10.11 4.89
C ASP A 172 14.07 9.51 5.52
N ASP A 173 13.73 9.94 6.75
CA ASP A 173 12.43 9.79 7.42
C ASP A 173 11.93 8.38 7.83
N GLN A 174 12.79 7.35 7.83
CA GLN A 174 12.40 5.99 8.29
C GLN A 174 12.70 5.72 9.77
N PHE A 175 11.83 4.96 10.44
CA PHE A 175 12.03 4.55 11.83
C PHE A 175 12.72 3.20 11.91
N MET A 176 13.73 3.09 12.78
CA MET A 176 14.47 1.85 13.02
C MET A 176 14.41 1.43 14.49
N VAL A 177 14.33 0.11 14.70
CA VAL A 177 14.35 -0.55 16.01
C VAL A 177 15.40 -1.67 16.00
N ASP A 178 15.79 -2.17 17.17
CA ASP A 178 16.57 -3.39 17.27
C ASP A 178 15.64 -4.59 16.98
N CYS A 179 16.01 -5.45 16.02
CA CYS A 179 15.18 -6.61 15.65
C CYS A 179 14.89 -7.55 16.83
N SER A 180 15.75 -7.58 17.86
CA SER A 180 15.51 -8.36 19.08
C SER A 180 14.29 -7.90 19.89
N THR A 181 13.74 -6.71 19.60
CA THR A 181 12.56 -6.17 20.27
C THR A 181 11.24 -6.64 19.65
N ILE A 182 11.27 -7.42 18.55
CA ILE A 182 10.10 -7.85 17.78
C ILE A 182 8.98 -8.45 18.64
N ASP A 183 9.34 -9.32 19.59
CA ASP A 183 8.37 -10.01 20.46
C ASP A 183 7.67 -9.07 21.46
N SER A 184 8.20 -7.86 21.66
CA SER A 184 7.64 -6.86 22.58
C SER A 184 6.74 -5.84 21.89
N LEU A 185 6.77 -5.78 20.56
CA LEU A 185 6.00 -4.81 19.80
C LEU A 185 4.51 -5.23 19.70
N PRO A 186 3.57 -4.27 19.69
CA PRO A 186 2.15 -4.57 19.60
C PRO A 186 1.73 -4.95 18.18
N SER A 187 0.77 -5.85 18.04
CA SER A 187 0.08 -6.00 16.75
C SER A 187 -0.72 -4.75 16.38
N ILE A 188 -0.86 -4.48 15.09
CA ILE A 188 -1.72 -3.44 14.52
C ILE A 188 -2.95 -4.14 13.94
N ILE A 189 -4.14 -3.72 14.37
CA ILE A 189 -5.40 -4.35 13.95
C ILE A 189 -6.27 -3.31 13.26
N PHE A 190 -6.65 -3.60 12.01
CA PHE A 190 -7.65 -2.84 11.26
C PHE A 190 -8.96 -3.63 11.26
N THR A 191 -10.06 -2.99 11.67
CA THR A 191 -11.40 -3.58 11.52
C THR A 191 -12.04 -3.06 10.25
N LEU A 192 -12.35 -3.96 9.33
CA LEU A 192 -12.94 -3.67 8.03
C LEU A 192 -14.20 -4.53 7.85
N ASP A 193 -15.35 -3.89 7.65
CA ASP A 193 -16.66 -4.56 7.53
C ASP A 193 -16.92 -5.52 8.71
N GLY A 194 -16.60 -5.07 9.92
CA GLY A 194 -16.73 -5.84 11.16
C GLY A 194 -15.74 -6.99 11.34
N LYS A 195 -14.81 -7.23 10.40
CA LYS A 195 -13.75 -8.24 10.53
C LYS A 195 -12.41 -7.60 10.89
N ASP A 196 -11.70 -8.24 11.83
CA ASP A 196 -10.34 -7.83 12.22
C ASP A 196 -9.27 -8.41 11.29
N PHE A 197 -8.41 -7.54 10.79
CA PHE A 197 -7.20 -7.79 10.03
C PHE A 197 -6.01 -7.41 10.90
N THR A 198 -5.27 -8.42 11.37
CA THR A 198 -4.16 -8.26 12.31
C THR A 198 -2.81 -8.33 11.58
N LEU A 199 -1.97 -7.35 11.82
CA LEU A 199 -0.55 -7.35 11.47
C LEU A 199 0.25 -7.53 12.74
N THR A 200 0.95 -8.64 12.84
CA THR A 200 1.91 -8.90 13.91
C THR A 200 3.20 -8.13 13.66
N PRO A 201 4.09 -8.00 14.66
CA PRO A 201 5.40 -7.38 14.46
C PRO A 201 6.21 -7.94 13.29
N PHE A 202 6.10 -9.24 13.00
CA PHE A 202 6.74 -9.88 11.86
C PHE A 202 6.18 -9.44 10.50
N ASP A 203 4.96 -8.94 10.46
CA ASP A 203 4.33 -8.49 9.22
C ASP A 203 4.73 -7.05 8.86
N TYR A 204 5.19 -6.24 9.84
CA TYR A 204 5.52 -4.83 9.63
C TYR A 204 6.97 -4.46 10.03
N LEU A 205 7.83 -5.40 10.40
CA LEU A 205 9.26 -5.15 10.60
C LEU A 205 10.09 -5.82 9.49
N PHE A 206 11.05 -5.07 8.96
CA PHE A 206 11.96 -5.53 7.92
C PHE A 206 13.40 -5.44 8.40
N GLU A 207 14.12 -6.56 8.43
CA GLU A 207 15.53 -6.55 8.83
C GLU A 207 16.37 -5.75 7.83
N PHE A 208 17.17 -4.83 8.33
CA PHE A 208 18.02 -3.93 7.58
C PHE A 208 19.36 -3.76 8.32
N ASN A 209 20.41 -4.38 7.78
CA ASN A 209 21.79 -4.39 8.27
C ASN A 209 21.96 -4.89 9.72
N ASP A 210 22.70 -5.99 9.88
CA ASP A 210 23.29 -6.46 11.16
C ASP A 210 22.40 -6.28 12.41
N GLY A 211 21.14 -6.72 12.34
CA GLY A 211 20.19 -6.73 13.46
C GLY A 211 19.37 -5.45 13.68
N GLY A 212 19.51 -4.43 12.83
CA GLY A 212 18.57 -3.32 12.76
C GLY A 212 17.30 -3.71 11.99
N CYS A 213 16.13 -3.21 12.39
CA CYS A 213 14.86 -3.45 11.72
C CYS A 213 14.19 -2.11 11.35
N VAL A 214 13.81 -1.94 10.09
CA VAL A 214 12.97 -0.84 9.61
C VAL A 214 11.51 -1.12 9.94
N VAL A 215 10.81 -0.10 10.44
CA VAL A 215 9.38 -0.18 10.74
C VAL A 215 8.56 0.15 9.49
N GLY A 216 7.71 -0.79 9.09
CA GLY A 216 6.76 -0.75 7.97
C GLY A 216 5.62 0.25 8.09
N VAL A 217 5.74 1.21 9.02
CA VAL A 217 4.69 2.14 9.41
C VAL A 217 5.29 3.53 9.55
N GLN A 218 4.65 4.51 8.94
CA GLN A 218 5.09 5.90 9.02
C GLN A 218 3.92 6.87 9.12
N THR A 219 4.25 8.11 9.47
CA THR A 219 3.30 9.22 9.39
C THR A 219 3.47 10.00 8.10
N GLY A 220 2.36 10.35 7.45
CA GLY A 220 2.36 11.19 6.27
C GLY A 220 1.04 11.93 6.15
N ASP A 221 1.12 13.24 5.91
CA ASP A 221 -0.06 14.02 5.57
C ASP A 221 -0.20 14.14 4.06
N VAL A 222 -1.41 13.91 3.58
CA VAL A 222 -1.76 14.18 2.19
C VAL A 222 -2.34 15.60 2.12
N SER A 223 -1.73 16.43 1.26
CA SER A 223 -2.16 17.82 1.10
C SER A 223 -3.62 17.91 0.62
N PRO A 224 -4.39 18.92 1.08
CA PRO A 224 -5.70 19.23 0.51
C PRO A 224 -5.63 19.39 -1.02
N PRO A 225 -6.67 18.98 -1.79
CA PRO A 225 -8.04 18.68 -1.36
C PRO A 225 -8.29 17.20 -1.01
N MET A 226 -7.28 16.33 -1.04
CA MET A 226 -7.48 14.88 -1.03
C MET A 226 -7.90 14.33 0.35
N GLY A 227 -7.81 15.14 1.40
CA GLY A 227 -8.29 14.84 2.74
C GLY A 227 -7.31 14.02 3.58
N THR A 228 -7.76 13.61 4.76
CA THR A 228 -6.97 12.86 5.73
C THR A 228 -7.41 11.40 5.70
N PHE A 229 -6.55 10.52 5.21
CA PHE A 229 -6.80 9.08 5.11
C PHE A 229 -5.57 8.27 5.47
N TRP A 230 -5.79 7.02 5.86
CA TRP A 230 -4.74 6.02 5.98
C TRP A 230 -4.38 5.44 4.61
N ILE A 231 -3.15 4.97 4.45
CA ILE A 231 -2.70 4.22 3.27
C ILE A 231 -2.35 2.80 3.74
N LEU A 232 -3.06 1.80 3.23
CA LEU A 232 -2.77 0.38 3.41
C LEU A 232 -1.93 -0.08 2.21
N GLY A 233 -0.62 0.04 2.36
CA GLY A 233 0.37 -0.27 1.33
C GLY A 233 0.75 -1.76 1.26
N ASP A 234 1.90 -2.04 0.64
CA ASP A 234 2.43 -3.39 0.39
C ASP A 234 2.58 -4.21 1.69
N VAL A 235 2.88 -3.59 2.84
CA VAL A 235 2.85 -4.26 4.16
C VAL A 235 1.51 -4.95 4.44
N PHE A 236 0.38 -4.28 4.15
CA PHE A 236 -0.94 -4.86 4.34
C PHE A 236 -1.29 -5.84 3.22
N ILE A 237 -0.99 -5.47 1.96
CA ILE A 237 -1.33 -6.25 0.76
C ILE A 237 -0.51 -7.54 0.65
N GLY A 238 0.71 -7.57 1.18
CA GLY A 238 1.54 -8.78 1.27
C GLY A 238 1.00 -9.78 2.28
N LYS A 239 0.38 -9.31 3.37
CA LYS A 239 -0.31 -10.19 4.33
C LYS A 239 -1.66 -10.66 3.80
N TYR A 240 -2.37 -9.78 3.11
CA TYR A 240 -3.75 -10.03 2.68
C TYR A 240 -3.90 -9.91 1.17
N TYR A 241 -4.21 -11.04 0.53
CA TYR A 241 -4.58 -11.08 -0.88
C TYR A 241 -5.69 -10.07 -1.14
N SER A 242 -5.43 -9.14 -2.06
CA SER A 242 -6.25 -7.93 -2.22
C SER A 242 -6.88 -7.92 -3.61
N ILE A 243 -8.20 -7.82 -3.66
CA ILE A 243 -9.02 -7.88 -4.88
C ILE A 243 -9.72 -6.55 -5.09
N PHE A 244 -9.57 -5.96 -6.27
CA PHE A 244 -10.11 -4.67 -6.64
C PHE A 244 -11.25 -4.87 -7.63
N ASP A 245 -12.48 -4.87 -7.13
CA ASP A 245 -13.70 -5.18 -7.88
C ASP A 245 -14.34 -3.90 -8.43
N HIS A 246 -14.02 -3.60 -9.69
CA HIS A 246 -14.48 -2.40 -10.37
C HIS A 246 -15.97 -2.47 -10.72
N SER A 247 -16.52 -3.67 -10.95
CA SER A 247 -17.95 -3.83 -11.26
C SER A 247 -18.82 -3.46 -10.07
N ASN A 248 -18.44 -3.93 -8.88
CA ASN A 248 -19.22 -3.77 -7.67
C ASN A 248 -18.72 -2.67 -6.75
N LYS A 249 -17.68 -1.92 -7.16
CA LYS A 249 -17.13 -0.76 -6.44
C LYS A 249 -16.76 -1.12 -5.00
N ARG A 250 -15.90 -2.12 -4.85
CA ARG A 250 -15.49 -2.67 -3.55
C ARG A 250 -14.08 -3.26 -3.62
N VAL A 251 -13.47 -3.43 -2.46
CA VAL A 251 -12.20 -4.17 -2.31
C VAL A 251 -12.45 -5.44 -1.51
N GLY A 252 -11.81 -6.54 -1.88
CA GLY A 252 -11.87 -7.83 -1.21
C GLY A 252 -10.55 -8.17 -0.54
N PHE A 253 -10.59 -8.75 0.66
CA PHE A 253 -9.39 -9.19 1.39
C PHE A 253 -9.54 -10.63 1.89
N ALA A 254 -8.46 -11.40 1.82
CA ALA A 254 -8.33 -12.73 2.41
C ALA A 254 -6.87 -13.00 2.84
N ASP A 255 -6.64 -13.98 3.71
CA ASP A 255 -5.28 -14.34 4.15
C ASP A 255 -4.46 -14.85 2.95
N ALA A 256 -3.33 -14.21 2.63
CA ALA A 256 -2.43 -14.64 1.56
C ALA A 256 -1.71 -15.96 1.91
N VAL A 257 -1.37 -16.75 0.88
CA VAL A 257 -0.64 -18.04 0.98
C VAL A 257 0.77 -17.92 0.44
#